data_AF-A0A2J6IZI6-F1
#
_entry.id   AF-A0A2J6IZI6-F1
#
_cell.length_a   1.000
_cell.length_b   1.000
_cell.length_c   1.000
_cell.angle_alpha   90.00
_cell.angle_beta   90.00
_cell.angle_gamma   90.00
#
_symmetry.space_group_name_H-M   'P 1'
#
loop_
_entity.id
_entity.type
_entity.pdbx_description
1 polymer ?
#
loop_
_entity_poly.entity_id
_entity_poly.type
_entity_poly.pdbx_seq_one_letter_code
_entity_poly.pdbx_strand_id
1 'polypeptide(L)'
;MSKLLAVTETASVAVVGGPPDLNSIITYGVYTIFAYGLIAALLFVAWFLGNRTVSSLKREPYESGIRPTGSARLGEPVPFYLVAIFFIVFDVEMVFLVSWAVAYDLLGWAGYIQIVFFIFILFCGLVWLWKMGGLDWGPRPRPTPPEKEAPR
;
A
#
# COMPACT_ATOMS: atom_id res chain seq x y z
N MET A 1 3.45 31.05 -40.12
CA MET A 1 4.25 30.17 -39.23
C MET A 1 3.64 29.98 -37.84
N SER A 2 3.07 31.00 -37.18
CA SER A 2 2.47 30.87 -35.83
C SER A 2 1.25 29.93 -35.73
N LYS A 3 0.37 29.88 -36.74
CA LYS A 3 -0.81 28.99 -36.73
C LYS A 3 -0.49 27.49 -36.88
N LEU A 4 0.67 27.14 -37.44
CA LEU A 4 1.08 25.75 -37.63
C LEU A 4 1.58 25.13 -36.33
N LEU A 5 2.32 25.89 -35.50
CA LEU A 5 2.79 25.43 -34.19
C LEU A 5 1.62 25.20 -33.22
N ALA A 6 0.61 26.07 -33.22
CA ALA A 6 -0.57 25.93 -32.38
C ALA A 6 -1.40 24.68 -32.74
N VAL A 7 -1.52 24.34 -34.03
CA VAL A 7 -2.23 23.13 -34.47
C VAL A 7 -1.48 21.86 -34.05
N THR A 8 -0.14 21.88 -34.09
CA THR A 8 0.69 20.76 -33.61
C THR A 8 0.62 20.58 -32.09
N GLU A 9 0.54 21.66 -31.32
CA GLU A 9 0.28 21.61 -29.86
C GLU A 9 -1.14 21.10 -29.54
N THR A 10 -2.15 21.53 -30.28
CA THR A 10 -3.52 21.04 -30.04
C THR A 10 -3.70 19.57 -30.42
N ALA A 11 -2.92 19.06 -31.39
CA ALA A 11 -2.98 17.66 -31.79
C ALA A 11 -2.29 16.72 -30.79
N SER A 12 -1.24 17.16 -30.10
CA SER A 12 -0.60 16.37 -29.04
C SER A 12 -1.42 16.30 -27.76
N VAL A 13 -2.20 17.36 -27.47
CA VAL A 13 -3.12 17.42 -26.32
C VAL A 13 -4.42 16.63 -26.57
N ALA A 14 -4.90 16.57 -27.83
CA ALA A 14 -6.12 15.85 -28.18
C ALA A 14 -6.04 14.31 -28.03
N VAL A 15 -4.83 13.74 -27.92
CA VAL A 15 -4.61 12.29 -27.71
C VAL A 15 -4.92 11.86 -26.26
N VAL A 16 -5.11 12.80 -25.33
CA VAL A 16 -5.23 12.49 -23.89
C VAL A 16 -6.67 12.11 -23.47
N GLY A 17 -7.69 12.30 -24.32
CA GLY A 17 -9.11 12.21 -23.92
C GLY A 17 -9.97 11.11 -24.56
N GLY A 18 -9.42 10.25 -25.42
CA GLY A 18 -10.16 9.13 -26.03
C GLY A 18 -10.09 7.84 -25.21
N PRO A 19 -10.94 6.82 -25.49
CA PRO A 19 -10.67 5.47 -24.98
C PRO A 19 -9.24 5.08 -25.39
N PRO A 20 -8.46 4.44 -24.50
CA PRO A 20 -7.07 4.17 -24.78
C PRO A 20 -6.94 3.42 -26.11
N ASP A 21 -6.16 3.98 -27.03
CA ASP A 21 -5.87 3.34 -28.30
C ASP A 21 -5.31 1.95 -28.04
N LEU A 22 -5.65 0.99 -28.92
CA LEU A 22 -5.19 -0.39 -28.79
C LEU A 22 -3.65 -0.47 -28.68
N ASN A 23 -2.94 0.44 -29.36
CA ASN A 23 -1.48 0.56 -29.30
C ASN A 23 -0.98 0.96 -27.89
N SER A 24 -1.71 1.82 -27.19
CA SER A 24 -1.36 2.24 -25.82
C SER A 24 -1.51 1.07 -24.85
N ILE A 25 -2.61 0.32 -24.95
CA ILE A 25 -2.85 -0.89 -24.14
C ILE A 25 -1.76 -1.94 -24.41
N ILE A 26 -1.45 -2.19 -25.69
CA ILE A 26 -0.39 -3.12 -26.09
C ILE A 26 0.96 -2.66 -25.53
N THR A 27 1.27 -1.37 -25.59
CA THR A 27 2.54 -0.81 -25.09
C THR A 27 2.69 -1.03 -23.59
N TYR A 28 1.66 -0.72 -22.79
CA TYR A 28 1.68 -0.98 -21.34
C TYR A 28 1.76 -2.48 -21.03
N GLY A 29 1.07 -3.32 -21.80
CA GLY A 29 1.14 -4.77 -21.69
C GLY A 29 2.54 -5.32 -21.95
N VAL A 30 3.17 -4.90 -23.06
CA VAL A 30 4.54 -5.28 -23.42
C VAL A 30 5.54 -4.81 -22.36
N TYR A 31 5.42 -3.56 -21.88
CA TYR A 31 6.27 -3.05 -20.81
C TYR A 31 6.16 -3.91 -19.55
N THR A 32 4.94 -4.24 -19.14
CA THR A 32 4.68 -5.06 -17.96
C THR A 32 5.28 -6.46 -18.11
N ILE A 33 5.07 -7.10 -19.26
CA ILE A 33 5.65 -8.43 -19.57
C ILE A 33 7.18 -8.37 -19.54
N PHE A 34 7.77 -7.32 -20.12
CA PHE A 34 9.21 -7.15 -20.12
C PHE A 34 9.77 -6.96 -18.70
N ALA A 35 9.12 -6.15 -17.86
CA ALA A 35 9.53 -5.93 -16.48
C ALA A 35 9.52 -7.23 -15.66
N TYR A 36 8.40 -7.98 -15.70
CA TYR A 36 8.32 -9.28 -15.02
C TYR A 36 9.27 -10.31 -15.62
N GLY A 37 9.42 -10.32 -16.94
CA GLY A 37 10.33 -11.20 -17.66
C GLY A 37 11.78 -10.96 -17.28
N LEU A 38 12.19 -9.69 -17.13
CA LEU A 38 13.52 -9.33 -16.67
C LEU A 38 13.76 -9.80 -15.23
N ILE A 39 12.81 -9.56 -14.32
CA ILE A 39 12.91 -10.04 -12.93
C ILE A 39 13.06 -11.57 -12.90
N ALA A 40 12.21 -12.28 -13.65
CA ALA A 40 12.26 -13.74 -13.75
C ALA A 40 13.60 -14.23 -14.34
N ALA A 41 14.10 -13.58 -15.39
CA ALA A 41 15.39 -13.91 -16.01
C ALA A 41 16.55 -13.70 -15.04
N LEU A 42 16.58 -12.59 -14.29
CA LEU A 42 17.60 -12.32 -13.28
C LEU A 42 17.57 -13.35 -12.15
N LEU A 43 16.38 -13.68 -11.64
CA LEU A 43 16.22 -14.73 -10.64
C LEU A 43 16.64 -16.10 -11.18
N PHE A 44 16.33 -16.40 -12.44
CA PHE A 44 16.74 -17.64 -13.10
C PHE A 44 18.26 -17.74 -13.25
N VAL A 45 18.91 -16.67 -13.73
CA VAL A 45 20.38 -16.59 -13.83
C VAL A 45 21.01 -16.74 -12.45
N ALA A 46 20.50 -16.03 -11.43
CA ALA A 46 21.00 -16.14 -10.06
C ALA A 46 20.86 -17.58 -9.51
N TRP A 47 19.74 -18.24 -9.78
CA TRP A 47 19.49 -19.63 -9.38
C TRP A 47 20.34 -20.65 -10.16
N PHE A 48 20.67 -20.35 -11.43
CA PHE A 48 21.47 -21.21 -12.29
C PHE A 48 22.97 -21.09 -11.97
N LEU A 49 23.48 -19.87 -11.78
CA LEU A 49 24.89 -19.61 -11.44
C LEU A 49 25.21 -19.81 -9.95
N GLY A 50 24.20 -19.76 -9.07
CA GLY A 50 24.40 -19.85 -7.62
C GLY A 50 24.84 -21.25 -7.16
N ASN A 51 25.90 -21.31 -6.34
CA ASN A 51 26.35 -22.55 -5.73
C ASN A 51 25.32 -23.08 -4.71
N ARG A 52 24.81 -24.30 -4.95
CA ARG A 52 23.77 -24.91 -4.13
C ARG A 52 24.37 -25.71 -2.98
N THR A 53 24.59 -25.06 -1.86
CA THR A 53 25.01 -25.74 -0.62
C THR A 53 23.78 -26.24 0.14
N VAL A 54 23.61 -27.56 0.26
CA VAL A 54 22.54 -28.20 1.03
C VAL A 54 23.03 -28.56 2.43
N SER A 55 22.97 -27.61 3.36
CA SER A 55 23.31 -27.85 4.78
C SER A 55 22.08 -27.66 5.66
N SER A 56 21.91 -28.52 6.67
CA SER A 56 20.85 -28.38 7.68
C SER A 56 20.92 -27.02 8.37
N LEU A 57 22.14 -26.59 8.75
CA LEU A 57 22.37 -25.32 9.44
C LEU A 57 21.99 -24.10 8.58
N LYS A 58 22.14 -24.19 7.24
CA LYS A 58 21.75 -23.10 6.32
C LYS A 58 20.23 -22.98 6.16
N ARG A 59 19.48 -24.02 6.54
CA ARG A 59 18.02 -24.08 6.46
C ARG A 59 17.33 -23.79 7.79
N GLU A 60 18.08 -23.61 8.87
CA GLU A 60 17.54 -23.21 10.16
C GLU A 60 17.23 -21.70 10.18
N PRO A 61 16.09 -21.27 10.76
CA PRO A 61 15.80 -19.87 11.02
C PRO A 61 16.93 -19.16 11.78
N TYR A 62 17.20 -17.92 11.42
CA TYR A 62 18.22 -17.11 12.07
C TYR A 62 17.73 -16.60 13.43
N GLU A 63 18.36 -17.03 14.53
CA GLU A 63 18.10 -16.55 15.90
C GLU A 63 19.39 -16.03 16.57
N SER A 64 20.15 -15.16 15.89
CA SER A 64 21.34 -14.48 16.45
C SER A 64 22.37 -15.40 17.14
N GLY A 65 22.53 -16.64 16.65
CA GLY A 65 23.50 -17.62 17.16
C GLY A 65 22.91 -18.64 18.14
N ILE A 66 21.62 -18.57 18.46
CA ILE A 66 20.90 -19.55 19.26
C ILE A 66 20.13 -20.50 18.33
N ARG A 67 19.95 -21.76 18.76
CA ARG A 67 19.09 -22.70 18.02
C ARG A 67 17.64 -22.23 18.14
N PRO A 68 16.87 -22.24 17.04
CA PRO A 68 15.49 -21.81 17.08
C PRO A 68 14.68 -22.64 18.07
N THR A 69 13.98 -21.96 18.98
CA THR A 69 13.20 -22.61 20.04
C THR A 69 11.73 -22.17 20.04
N GLY A 70 10.83 -23.13 20.25
CA GLY A 70 9.40 -22.88 20.33
C GLY A 70 8.74 -22.63 18.97
N SER A 71 7.49 -22.15 19.01
CA SER A 71 6.76 -21.74 17.81
C SER A 71 6.83 -20.23 17.64
N ALA A 72 7.15 -19.74 16.44
CA ALA A 72 7.12 -18.31 16.09
C ALA A 72 5.70 -17.70 16.03
N ARG A 73 4.69 -18.42 16.52
CA ARG A 73 3.31 -17.93 16.66
C ARG A 73 3.18 -17.11 17.93
N LEU A 74 3.80 -15.93 17.93
CA LEU A 74 3.43 -14.89 18.87
C LEU A 74 1.97 -14.55 18.58
N GLY A 75 1.13 -14.42 19.63
CA GLY A 75 -0.22 -13.88 19.45
C GLY A 75 -0.08 -12.51 18.82
N GLU A 76 -0.34 -12.43 17.52
CA GLU A 76 -0.04 -11.23 16.76
C GLU A 76 -0.83 -10.07 17.36
N PRO A 77 -0.18 -8.92 17.60
CA PRO A 77 -0.88 -7.80 18.15
C PRO A 77 -1.98 -7.39 17.15
N VAL A 78 -3.15 -7.07 17.70
CA VAL A 78 -4.35 -6.64 16.98
C VAL A 78 -4.23 -5.31 16.20
N PRO A 79 -3.27 -4.37 16.41
CA PRO A 79 -3.37 -3.04 15.80
C PRO A 79 -3.21 -3.04 14.28
N PHE A 80 -2.60 -4.06 13.68
CA PHE A 80 -2.53 -4.18 12.22
C PHE A 80 -3.91 -4.28 11.56
N TYR A 81 -4.89 -4.89 12.24
CA TYR A 81 -6.25 -5.02 11.72
C TYR A 81 -6.98 -3.67 11.69
N LEU A 82 -6.85 -2.87 12.76
CA LEU A 82 -7.50 -1.55 12.84
C LEU A 82 -6.93 -0.61 11.77
N VAL A 83 -5.62 -0.62 11.58
CA VAL A 83 -4.96 0.17 10.53
C VAL A 83 -5.35 -0.32 9.13
N ALA A 84 -5.45 -1.63 8.91
CA ALA A 84 -5.87 -2.18 7.62
C ALA A 84 -7.31 -1.77 7.27
N ILE A 85 -8.26 -1.87 8.20
CA ILE A 85 -9.65 -1.44 7.95
C ILE A 85 -9.71 0.07 7.71
N PHE A 86 -9.00 0.87 8.52
CA PHE A 86 -8.95 2.30 8.30
C PHE A 86 -8.39 2.65 6.92
N PHE A 87 -7.34 1.95 6.48
CA PHE A 87 -6.78 2.12 5.13
C PHE A 87 -7.81 1.79 4.04
N ILE A 88 -8.55 0.68 4.17
CA ILE A 88 -9.59 0.29 3.20
C ILE A 88 -10.68 1.36 3.11
N VAL A 89 -11.15 1.86 4.26
CA VAL A 89 -12.15 2.93 4.28
C VAL A 89 -11.58 4.17 3.61
N PHE A 90 -10.42 4.67 4.05
CA PHE A 90 -9.80 5.86 3.49
C PHE A 90 -9.52 5.75 1.97
N ASP A 91 -9.12 4.57 1.49
CA ASP A 91 -8.89 4.30 0.07
C ASP A 91 -10.18 4.41 -0.76
N VAL A 92 -11.29 3.87 -0.26
CA VAL A 92 -12.62 4.05 -0.89
C VAL A 92 -13.02 5.53 -0.92
N GLU A 93 -12.74 6.27 0.15
CA GLU A 93 -13.09 7.70 0.23
C GLU A 93 -12.26 8.56 -0.74
N MET A 94 -11.01 8.16 -1.00
CA MET A 94 -10.16 8.81 -2.02
C MET A 94 -10.74 8.67 -3.43
N VAL A 95 -11.42 7.56 -3.75
CA VAL A 95 -12.10 7.41 -5.06
C VAL A 95 -13.19 8.48 -5.23
N PHE A 96 -13.93 8.83 -4.17
CA PHE A 96 -14.91 9.92 -4.21
C PHE A 96 -14.24 11.29 -4.38
N LEU A 97 -13.13 11.55 -3.68
CA LEU A 97 -12.36 12.80 -3.83
C LEU A 97 -11.83 12.97 -5.26
N VAL A 98 -11.26 11.91 -5.85
CA VAL A 98 -10.76 11.94 -7.22
C VAL A 98 -11.90 12.12 -8.22
N SER A 99 -13.01 11.42 -8.02
CA SER A 99 -14.20 11.56 -8.89
C SER A 99 -14.74 13.00 -8.89
N TRP A 100 -14.81 13.63 -7.71
CA TRP A 100 -15.16 15.05 -7.60
C TRP A 100 -14.09 15.94 -8.25
N ALA A 101 -12.80 15.66 -8.02
CA ALA A 101 -11.70 16.46 -8.56
C ALA A 101 -11.67 16.46 -10.11
N VAL A 102 -12.04 15.34 -10.74
CA VAL A 102 -12.16 15.24 -12.21
C VAL A 102 -13.32 16.10 -12.74
N ALA A 103 -14.40 16.26 -11.97
CA ALA A 103 -15.60 17.00 -12.38
C ALA A 103 -15.73 18.38 -11.71
N TYR A 104 -14.67 18.91 -11.09
CA TYR A 104 -14.75 20.10 -10.22
C TYR A 104 -15.31 21.34 -10.93
N ASP A 105 -15.03 21.47 -12.22
CA ASP A 105 -15.44 22.55 -13.10
C ASP A 105 -16.95 22.53 -13.41
N LEU A 106 -17.57 21.35 -13.41
CA LEU A 106 -18.99 21.15 -13.67
C LEU A 106 -19.87 21.44 -12.45
N LEU A 107 -19.34 21.27 -11.23
CA LEU A 107 -20.15 21.33 -10.00
C LEU A 107 -20.14 22.70 -9.30
N GLY A 108 -19.16 23.56 -9.58
CA GLY A 108 -19.04 24.90 -9.00
C GLY A 108 -19.06 24.93 -7.47
N TRP A 109 -19.61 25.99 -6.88
CA TRP A 109 -19.63 26.20 -5.42
C TRP A 109 -20.42 25.12 -4.64
N ALA A 110 -21.46 24.55 -5.24
CA ALA A 110 -22.25 23.50 -4.59
C ALA A 110 -21.41 22.23 -4.39
N GLY A 111 -20.66 21.79 -5.41
CA GLY A 111 -19.75 20.66 -5.27
C GLY A 111 -18.61 20.94 -4.31
N TYR A 112 -18.09 22.17 -4.29
CA TYR A 112 -17.06 22.56 -3.33
C TYR A 112 -17.53 22.41 -1.87
N ILE A 113 -18.75 22.87 -1.55
CA ILE A 113 -19.30 22.70 -0.19
C ILE A 113 -19.50 21.22 0.15
N GLN A 114 -19.98 20.42 -0.81
CA GLN A 114 -20.16 18.98 -0.63
C GLN A 114 -18.84 18.27 -0.33
N ILE A 115 -17.76 18.58 -1.06
CA ILE A 115 -16.47 17.93 -0.84
C ILE A 115 -15.83 18.36 0.47
N VAL A 116 -15.96 19.63 0.85
CA VAL A 116 -15.46 20.15 2.14
C VAL A 116 -16.19 19.47 3.30
N PHE A 117 -17.52 19.35 3.20
CA PHE A 117 -18.32 18.65 4.20
C PHE A 117 -17.95 17.16 4.29
N PHE A 118 -17.73 16.51 3.16
CA PHE A 118 -17.30 15.13 3.09
C PHE A 118 -15.93 14.91 3.75
N ILE A 119 -14.92 15.72 3.38
CA ILE A 119 -13.58 15.70 4.02
C ILE A 119 -13.69 15.96 5.53
N PHE A 120 -14.55 16.88 5.96
CA PHE A 120 -14.76 17.17 7.36
C PHE A 120 -15.28 15.95 8.14
N ILE A 121 -16.23 15.20 7.58
CA ILE A 121 -16.73 13.96 8.21
C ILE A 121 -15.60 12.92 8.33
N LEU A 122 -14.79 12.74 7.29
CA LEU A 122 -13.65 11.81 7.32
C LEU A 122 -12.63 12.22 8.37
N PHE A 123 -12.34 13.51 8.47
CA PHE A 123 -11.46 14.06 9.47
C PHE A 123 -11.98 13.81 10.89
N CYS A 124 -13.28 14.01 11.13
CA CYS A 124 -13.90 13.66 12.41
C CYS A 124 -13.78 12.17 12.74
N GLY A 125 -14.00 11.29 11.75
CA GLY A 125 -13.82 9.84 11.90
C GLY A 125 -12.39 9.45 12.28
N LEU A 126 -11.40 10.06 11.62
CA LEU A 126 -9.99 9.87 11.94
C LEU A 126 -9.65 10.35 13.37
N VAL A 127 -10.10 11.54 13.75
CA VAL A 127 -9.87 12.09 15.10
C VAL A 127 -10.50 11.18 16.17
N TRP A 128 -11.70 10.64 15.90
CA TRP A 128 -12.36 9.72 16.83
C TRP A 128 -11.57 8.42 16.98
N LEU A 129 -11.13 7.81 15.88
CA LEU A 129 -10.33 6.58 15.90
C LEU A 129 -9.01 6.77 16.65
N TRP A 130 -8.35 7.91 16.43
CA TRP A 130 -7.13 8.28 17.14
C TRP A 130 -7.38 8.39 18.64
N LYS A 131 -8.47 9.04 19.06
CA LYS A 131 -8.85 9.13 20.48
C LYS A 131 -9.19 7.79 21.12
N MET A 132 -9.72 6.83 20.34
CA MET A 132 -10.02 5.47 20.81
C MET A 132 -8.79 4.56 20.90
N GLY A 133 -7.59 5.07 20.62
CA GLY A 133 -6.36 4.28 20.66
C GLY A 133 -6.27 3.27 19.51
N GLY A 134 -7.04 3.46 18.43
CA GLY A 134 -6.96 2.60 17.24
C GLY A 134 -5.62 2.70 16.53
N LEU A 135 -4.84 3.76 16.80
CA LEU A 135 -3.48 3.97 16.33
C LEU A 135 -2.42 3.81 17.44
N ASP A 136 -2.78 3.27 18.61
CA ASP A 136 -1.81 3.10 19.69
C ASP A 136 -0.88 1.92 19.40
N TRP A 137 0.40 2.23 19.20
CA TRP A 137 1.46 1.26 19.00
C TRP A 137 2.29 1.11 20.26
N GLY A 138 2.23 -0.06 20.91
CA GLY A 138 3.08 -0.35 22.05
C GLY A 138 2.78 -1.68 22.75
N PRO A 139 3.79 -2.36 23.34
CA PRO A 139 3.56 -3.51 24.20
C PRO A 139 2.71 -3.09 25.40
N ARG A 140 1.53 -3.71 25.58
CA ARG A 140 0.79 -3.58 26.83
C ARG A 140 1.52 -4.40 27.90
N PRO A 141 1.85 -3.83 29.07
CA PRO A 141 2.43 -4.59 30.17
C PRO A 141 1.52 -5.77 30.51
N ARG A 142 2.05 -6.99 30.42
CA ARG A 142 1.33 -8.17 30.89
C ARG A 142 1.47 -8.20 32.41
N PRO A 143 0.38 -8.35 33.19
CA PRO A 143 0.49 -8.54 34.63
C PRO A 143 1.36 -9.76 34.92
N THR A 144 2.47 -9.56 35.63
CA THR A 144 3.29 -10.67 36.13
C THR A 144 2.50 -11.37 37.23
N PRO A 145 2.32 -12.70 37.18
CA PRO A 145 1.75 -13.44 38.30
C PRO A 145 2.59 -13.19 39.56
N PRO A 146 1.98 -13.08 40.75
CA PRO A 146 2.74 -12.95 41.99
C PRO A 146 3.70 -14.13 42.10
N GLU A 147 4.97 -13.81 42.34
CA GLU A 147 6.01 -14.79 42.60
C GLU A 147 5.58 -15.60 43.82
N LYS A 148 5.44 -16.92 43.66
CA LYS A 148 5.16 -17.80 44.79
C LYS A 148 6.43 -17.82 45.64
N GLU A 149 6.43 -17.09 46.75
CA GLU A 149 7.51 -17.13 47.73
C GLU A 149 7.78 -18.59 48.12
N ALA A 150 9.01 -19.05 47.86
CA ALA A 150 9.44 -20.37 48.27
C ALA A 150 9.57 -20.41 49.81
N PRO A 151 9.10 -21.49 50.47
CA PRO A 151 9.26 -21.64 51.91
C PRO A 151 10.76 -21.76 52.26
N ARG A 152 11.19 -20.93 53.22
CA ARG A 152 12.56 -20.89 53.75
C ARG A 152 12.89 -22.11 54.60
#